data_AF-A0A1H4GIM9-F1
#
_entry.id   AF-A0A1H4GIM9-F1
#
_cell.length_a   1.000
_cell.length_b   1.000
_cell.length_c   1.000
_cell.angle_alpha   90.00
_cell.angle_beta   90.00
_cell.angle_gamma   90.00
#
_symmetry.space_group_name_H-M   'P 1'
#
loop_
_entity.id
_entity.type
_entity.pdbx_description
1 polymer ?
#
loop_
_entity_poly.entity_id
_entity_poly.type
_entity_poly.pdbx_seq_one_letter_code
_entity_poly.pdbx_strand_id
1 'polypeptide(L)'
;MPDIPYFSISENLIFVTMINTDMPNKVHEGRNIKRFREMLGLKQEGLAFELGSDWNQKKISLLEGKETVELEILEQVAKVLKVTPEAIKNFSEEVANNFVNTFHDQSGFNFQCIFNPLDKVIELYERLLASEKEKNDLLQSKQQTKK
;
A
#
# COMPACT_ATOMS: atom_id res chain seq x y z
N MET A 1 12.77 61.02 23.83
CA MET A 1 12.68 59.55 24.02
C MET A 1 11.41 59.12 23.32
N PRO A 2 11.44 58.18 22.35
CA PRO A 2 10.21 57.71 21.73
C PRO A 2 9.54 56.68 22.64
N ASP A 3 8.26 56.89 22.91
CA ASP A 3 7.40 55.96 23.62
C ASP A 3 7.32 54.64 22.84
N ILE A 4 7.78 53.55 23.45
CA ILE A 4 7.59 52.21 22.93
C ILE A 4 6.23 51.74 23.46
N PRO A 5 5.22 51.50 22.60
CA PRO A 5 3.92 51.06 23.09
C PRO A 5 4.04 49.66 23.71
N TYR A 6 3.64 49.54 24.97
CA TYR A 6 3.47 48.26 25.67
C TYR A 6 2.27 47.53 25.03
N PHE A 7 2.55 46.63 24.10
CA PHE A 7 1.54 45.71 23.56
C PHE A 7 1.03 44.79 24.69
N SER A 8 -0.30 44.68 24.81
CA SER A 8 -0.95 43.95 25.91
C SER A 8 -0.71 42.43 25.81
N ILE A 9 -0.61 41.75 26.96
CA ILE A 9 -0.33 40.30 27.04
C ILE A 9 -1.37 39.45 26.27
N SER A 10 -2.60 39.96 26.09
CA SER A 10 -3.63 39.30 25.28
C SER A 10 -3.33 39.27 23.79
N GLU A 11 -2.61 40.26 23.25
CA GLU A 11 -2.21 40.26 21.84
C GLU A 11 -1.10 39.24 21.58
N ASN A 12 -0.19 39.04 22.54
CA ASN A 12 0.81 37.97 22.46
C ASN A 12 0.16 36.58 22.52
N LEU A 13 -0.91 36.38 23.31
CA LEU A 13 -1.60 35.09 23.38
C LEU A 13 -2.33 34.75 22.08
N ILE A 14 -2.92 35.75 21.41
CA ILE A 14 -3.55 35.62 20.08
C ILE A 14 -2.49 35.34 19.01
N PHE A 15 -1.33 36.01 19.07
CA PHE A 15 -0.24 35.79 18.13
C PHE A 15 0.42 34.40 18.31
N VAL A 16 0.60 33.95 19.56
CA VAL A 16 1.13 32.61 19.89
C VAL A 16 0.15 31.49 19.50
N THR A 17 -1.16 31.72 19.56
CA THR A 17 -2.15 30.74 19.08
C THR A 17 -2.25 30.69 17.55
N MET A 18 -1.99 31.79 16.83
CA MET A 18 -1.97 31.81 15.36
C MET A 18 -0.71 31.21 14.72
N ILE A 19 0.41 31.05 15.44
CA ILE A 19 1.62 30.38 14.90
C ILE A 19 1.62 28.86 15.09
N ASN A 20 0.69 28.31 15.86
CA ASN A 20 0.40 26.87 15.90
C ASN A 20 -0.63 26.51 14.83
N THR A 21 -0.46 27.02 13.61
CA THR A 21 -1.11 26.40 12.47
C THR A 21 -0.52 25.00 12.35
N ASP A 22 -1.31 23.99 12.71
CA ASP A 22 -1.22 22.65 12.14
C ASP A 22 -0.79 22.81 10.68
N MET A 23 0.45 22.44 10.37
CA MET A 23 0.81 22.27 8.97
C MET A 23 -0.20 21.26 8.44
N PRO A 24 -1.02 21.60 7.43
CA PRO A 24 -1.98 20.65 6.89
C PRO A 24 -1.17 19.41 6.57
N ASN A 25 -1.51 18.26 7.18
CA ASN A 25 -0.88 16.97 6.94
C ASN A 25 -0.71 16.82 5.43
N LYS A 26 0.50 17.14 4.94
CA LYS A 26 0.68 17.46 3.53
C LYS A 26 0.80 16.12 2.85
N VAL A 27 -0.30 15.69 2.24
CA VAL A 27 -0.41 14.34 1.71
C VAL A 27 0.64 14.17 0.63
N HIS A 28 1.51 13.19 0.82
CA HIS A 28 2.59 12.91 -0.11
C HIS A 28 2.13 11.88 -1.14
N GLU A 29 1.67 12.34 -2.29
CA GLU A 29 1.07 11.51 -3.35
C GLU A 29 2.04 10.41 -3.83
N GLY A 30 3.33 10.71 -3.99
CA GLY A 30 4.34 9.71 -4.37
C GLY A 30 4.47 8.54 -3.38
N ARG A 31 4.41 8.80 -2.07
CA ARG A 31 4.45 7.75 -1.03
C ARG A 31 3.19 6.90 -1.09
N ASN A 32 2.05 7.50 -1.42
CA ASN A 32 0.79 6.79 -1.56
C ASN A 32 0.84 5.86 -2.78
N ILE A 33 1.37 6.34 -3.92
CA ILE A 33 1.62 5.50 -5.10
C ILE A 33 2.49 4.30 -4.76
N LYS A 34 3.58 4.52 -4.01
CA LYS A 34 4.48 3.43 -3.55
C LYS A 34 3.72 2.37 -2.75
N ARG A 35 2.88 2.81 -1.80
CA ARG A 35 2.10 1.90 -0.94
C ARG A 35 1.09 1.10 -1.75
N PHE A 36 0.31 1.74 -2.63
CA PHE A 36 -0.62 1.02 -3.51
C PHE A 36 0.10 0.01 -4.41
N ARG A 37 1.28 0.38 -4.96
CA ARG A 37 2.11 -0.54 -5.73
C ARG A 37 2.53 -1.76 -4.90
N GLU A 38 2.99 -1.54 -3.68
CA GLU A 38 3.42 -2.61 -2.76
C GLU A 38 2.25 -3.49 -2.30
N MET A 39 1.07 -2.92 -2.05
CA MET A 39 -0.15 -3.66 -1.75
C MET A 39 -0.58 -4.59 -2.89
N LEU A 40 -0.30 -4.23 -4.14
CA LEU A 40 -0.54 -5.06 -5.31
C LEU A 40 0.62 -6.03 -5.62
N GLY A 41 1.69 -6.03 -4.81
CA GLY A 41 2.85 -6.89 -5.02
C GLY A 41 3.67 -6.55 -6.27
N LEU A 42 3.50 -5.36 -6.83
CA LEU A 42 4.18 -4.94 -8.06
C LEU A 42 5.59 -4.41 -7.74
N LYS A 43 6.58 -4.88 -8.49
CA LYS A 43 7.91 -4.24 -8.49
C LYS A 43 7.87 -2.91 -9.25
N GLN A 44 8.82 -2.01 -8.99
CA GLN A 44 8.93 -0.74 -9.72
C GLN A 44 9.03 -0.96 -11.24
N GLU A 45 9.75 -2.01 -11.67
CA GLU A 45 9.82 -2.43 -13.08
C GLU A 45 8.47 -2.86 -13.64
N GLY A 46 7.66 -3.56 -12.84
CA GLY A 46 6.31 -3.99 -13.24
C GLY A 46 5.36 -2.81 -13.43
N LEU A 47 5.38 -1.84 -12.50
CA LEU A 47 4.59 -0.61 -12.68
C LEU A 47 5.06 0.20 -13.89
N ALA A 48 6.37 0.28 -14.13
CA ALA A 48 6.92 0.93 -15.30
C ALA A 48 6.45 0.26 -16.60
N PHE A 49 6.46 -1.08 -16.64
CA PHE A 49 5.99 -1.85 -17.78
C PHE A 49 4.52 -1.56 -18.12
N GLU A 50 3.65 -1.52 -17.11
CA GLU A 50 2.22 -1.24 -17.29
C GLU A 50 1.94 0.21 -17.73
N LEU A 51 2.76 1.18 -17.30
CA LEU A 51 2.65 2.58 -17.71
C LEU A 51 3.20 2.85 -19.13
N GLY A 52 3.99 1.93 -19.69
CA GLY A 52 4.46 1.96 -21.07
C GLY A 52 5.94 2.36 -21.24
N SER A 53 6.36 2.49 -22.50
CA SER A 53 7.78 2.63 -22.90
C SER A 53 8.49 3.87 -22.36
N ASP A 54 7.74 4.92 -22.02
CA ASP A 54 8.32 6.14 -21.45
C ASP A 54 8.68 5.99 -19.98
N TRP A 55 8.25 4.91 -19.34
CA TRP A 55 8.48 4.62 -17.93
C TRP A 55 9.57 3.58 -17.75
N ASN A 56 10.40 3.80 -16.74
CA ASN A 56 11.43 2.86 -16.32
C ASN A 56 11.53 2.86 -14.79
N GLN A 57 12.22 1.88 -14.23
CA GLN A 57 12.39 1.73 -12.78
C GLN A 57 12.87 3.02 -12.10
N LYS A 58 13.82 3.74 -12.70
CA LYS A 58 14.36 5.00 -12.15
C LYS A 58 13.30 6.11 -12.13
N LYS A 59 12.52 6.25 -13.21
CA LYS A 59 11.42 7.22 -13.29
C LYS A 59 10.32 6.93 -12.27
N ILE A 60 9.99 5.66 -12.04
CA ILE A 60 9.04 5.26 -10.98
C ILE A 60 9.59 5.61 -9.60
N SER A 61 10.86 5.31 -9.32
CA SER A 61 11.48 5.70 -8.06
C SER A 61 11.47 7.22 -7.83
N LEU A 62 11.68 8.01 -8.88
CA LEU A 62 11.59 9.46 -8.81
C LEU A 62 10.15 9.93 -8.56
N LEU A 63 9.18 9.31 -9.24
CA LEU A 63 7.75 9.60 -9.06
C LEU A 63 7.30 9.35 -7.61
N GLU A 64 7.70 8.22 -7.03
CA GLU A 64 7.38 7.86 -5.64
C GLU A 64 7.97 8.84 -4.61
N GLY A 65 9.05 9.54 -4.97
CA GLY A 65 9.67 10.56 -4.13
C GLY A 65 9.05 11.96 -4.25
N LYS A 66 8.11 12.17 -5.17
CA LYS A 66 7.45 13.47 -5.35
C LYS A 66 6.32 13.67 -4.35
N GLU A 67 6.31 14.81 -3.69
CA GLU A 67 5.24 15.20 -2.76
C GLU A 67 3.90 15.37 -3.51
N THR A 68 3.95 15.96 -4.71
CA THR A 68 2.81 16.16 -5.61
C THR A 68 3.13 15.64 -7.01
N VAL A 69 2.13 15.09 -7.68
CA VAL A 69 2.22 14.49 -9.00
C VAL A 69 1.28 15.21 -9.96
N GLU A 70 1.70 15.36 -11.21
CA GLU A 70 0.88 15.94 -12.27
C GLU A 70 -0.39 15.09 -12.47
N LEU A 71 -1.54 15.75 -12.64
CA LEU A 71 -2.84 15.09 -12.69
C LEU A 71 -2.89 13.99 -13.77
N GLU A 72 -2.33 14.26 -14.94
CA GLU A 72 -2.28 13.30 -16.06
C GLU A 72 -1.52 12.02 -15.69
N ILE A 73 -0.37 12.15 -15.02
CA ILE A 73 0.42 11.01 -14.56
C ILE A 73 -0.32 10.27 -13.45
N LEU A 74 -0.93 11.01 -12.53
CA LEU A 74 -1.67 10.42 -11.43
C LEU A 74 -2.87 9.60 -11.93
N GLU A 75 -3.59 10.08 -12.95
CA GLU A 75 -4.68 9.36 -13.59
C GLU A 75 -4.20 8.08 -14.28
N GLN A 76 -3.06 8.14 -14.98
CA GLN A 76 -2.44 6.97 -15.60
C GLN A 76 -2.07 5.91 -14.55
N VAL A 77 -1.42 6.33 -13.47
CA VAL A 77 -1.03 5.46 -12.36
C VAL A 77 -2.26 4.88 -11.66
N ALA A 78 -3.27 5.70 -11.38
CA ALA A 78 -4.51 5.26 -10.75
C ALA A 78 -5.21 4.19 -11.61
N LYS A 79 -5.24 4.37 -12.93
CA LYS A 79 -5.78 3.38 -13.88
C LYS A 79 -5.05 2.05 -13.83
N VAL A 80 -3.72 2.06 -13.81
CA VAL A 80 -2.90 0.83 -13.71
C VAL A 80 -3.11 0.14 -12.37
N LEU A 81 -3.14 0.91 -11.29
CA LEU A 81 -3.36 0.41 -9.93
C LEU A 81 -4.83 0.07 -9.64
N LYS A 82 -5.75 0.32 -10.60
CA LYS A 82 -7.20 0.11 -10.50
C LYS A 82 -7.83 0.82 -9.29
N VAL A 83 -7.38 2.02 -9.00
CA VAL A 83 -7.90 2.91 -7.96
C VAL A 83 -8.34 4.25 -8.58
N THR A 84 -9.03 5.09 -7.81
CA THR A 84 -9.33 6.46 -8.25
C THR A 84 -8.16 7.40 -7.91
N PRO A 85 -7.91 8.46 -8.71
CA PRO A 85 -6.91 9.47 -8.39
C PRO A 85 -7.14 10.09 -7.01
N GLU A 86 -8.41 10.28 -6.62
CA GLU A 86 -8.80 10.79 -5.31
C GLU A 86 -8.39 9.84 -4.18
N ALA A 87 -8.42 8.53 -4.41
CA ALA A 87 -7.97 7.56 -3.41
C ALA A 87 -6.47 7.72 -3.13
N ILE A 88 -5.66 8.06 -4.14
CA ILE A 88 -4.22 8.32 -3.96
C ILE A 88 -4.01 9.66 -3.25
N LYS A 89 -4.80 10.69 -3.57
CA LYS A 89 -4.71 12.03 -2.95
C LYS A 89 -5.20 12.10 -1.51
N ASN A 90 -6.21 11.31 -1.17
CA ASN A 90 -6.85 11.33 0.15
C ASN A 90 -6.30 10.26 1.09
N PHE A 91 -5.32 9.46 0.66
CA PHE A 91 -4.68 8.45 1.51
C PHE A 91 -3.81 9.14 2.57
N SER A 92 -4.26 9.11 3.82
CA SER A 92 -3.68 9.85 4.95
C SER A 92 -2.63 9.05 5.73
N GLU A 93 -1.78 9.78 6.46
CA GLU A 93 -0.70 9.22 7.29
C GLU A 93 -1.17 8.28 8.41
N GLU A 94 -2.41 8.35 8.91
CA GLU A 94 -2.91 7.44 9.95
C GLU A 94 -3.04 5.99 9.47
N VAL A 95 -3.59 5.76 8.27
CA VAL A 95 -3.58 4.44 7.63
C VAL A 95 -2.14 3.99 7.35
N ALA A 96 -1.29 4.98 7.11
CA ALA A 96 0.10 4.82 6.72
C ALA A 96 1.03 4.45 7.89
N ASN A 97 0.76 4.95 9.10
CA ASN A 97 1.48 4.66 10.33
C ASN A 97 1.14 3.27 10.86
N ASN A 98 -0.09 2.81 10.70
CA ASN A 98 -0.42 1.40 10.97
C ASN A 98 0.40 0.45 10.09
N PHE A 99 0.62 0.80 8.82
CA PHE A 99 1.48 0.01 7.94
C PHE A 99 2.95 0.08 8.37
N VAL A 100 3.52 1.27 8.60
CA VAL A 100 4.94 1.43 8.97
C VAL A 100 5.28 0.81 10.33
N ASN A 101 4.40 0.94 11.34
CA ASN A 101 4.57 0.27 12.63
C ASN A 101 4.51 -1.26 12.47
N THR A 102 3.74 -1.78 11.52
CA THR A 102 3.74 -3.22 11.19
C THR A 102 5.06 -3.71 10.58
N PHE A 103 5.87 -2.84 9.96
CA PHE A 103 7.17 -3.21 9.38
C PHE A 103 8.38 -2.90 10.27
N HIS A 104 8.26 -1.96 11.21
CA HIS A 104 9.37 -1.58 12.10
C HIS A 104 9.41 -2.41 13.39
N ASP A 105 8.26 -2.87 13.90
CA ASP A 105 8.22 -3.85 14.99
C ASP A 105 8.33 -5.27 14.43
N GLN A 106 9.59 -5.71 14.28
CA GLN A 106 10.01 -7.06 13.92
C GLN A 106 9.67 -8.10 15.00
N SER A 107 8.41 -8.20 15.45
CA SER A 107 7.98 -9.22 16.42
C SER A 107 6.57 -9.78 16.23
N GLY A 108 5.88 -9.49 15.12
CA GLY A 108 4.58 -10.09 14.87
C GLY A 108 4.17 -10.04 13.41
N PHE A 109 4.47 -11.12 12.68
CA PHE A 109 3.78 -11.45 11.42
C PHE A 109 2.30 -11.70 11.70
N ASN A 110 1.52 -10.65 11.97
CA ASN A 110 0.08 -10.67 11.86
C ASN A 110 -0.26 -10.11 10.48
N PHE A 111 -0.08 -10.94 9.46
CA PHE A 111 -0.96 -10.88 8.32
C PHE A 111 -2.38 -10.96 8.89
N GLN A 112 -3.08 -9.82 9.05
CA GLN A 112 -4.53 -9.84 9.13
C GLN A 112 -5.05 -10.24 7.75
N CYS A 113 -4.85 -11.50 7.40
CA CYS A 113 -5.63 -12.15 6.39
C CYS A 113 -7.07 -12.15 6.91
N ILE A 114 -8.03 -11.72 6.09
CA ILE A 114 -9.47 -11.88 6.33
C ILE A 114 -9.88 -13.37 6.37
N PHE A 115 -8.92 -14.27 6.14
CA PHE A 115 -9.03 -15.72 6.23
C PHE A 115 -7.90 -16.28 7.10
N ASN A 116 -8.18 -17.32 7.89
CA ASN A 116 -7.14 -18.01 8.64
C ASN A 116 -6.23 -18.81 7.67
N PRO A 117 -4.92 -18.56 7.62
CA PRO A 117 -4.01 -19.25 6.68
C PRO A 117 -3.93 -20.76 6.94
N LEU A 118 -4.14 -21.22 8.18
CA LEU A 118 -4.18 -22.64 8.49
C LEU A 118 -5.34 -23.34 7.79
N ASP A 119 -6.51 -22.70 7.69
CA ASP A 119 -7.68 -23.27 7.01
C ASP A 119 -7.40 -23.51 5.52
N LYS A 120 -6.63 -22.62 4.88
CA LYS A 120 -6.22 -22.78 3.48
C LYS A 120 -5.20 -23.90 3.26
N VAL A 121 -4.33 -24.13 4.24
CA VAL A 121 -3.40 -25.27 4.20
C VAL A 121 -4.16 -26.58 4.35
N ILE A 122 -5.14 -26.65 5.25
CA ILE A 122 -5.99 -27.83 5.42
C ILE A 122 -6.78 -28.15 4.14
N GLU A 123 -7.40 -27.14 3.52
CA GLU A 123 -8.11 -27.27 2.23
C GLU A 123 -7.20 -27.85 1.13
N LEU A 124 -5.94 -27.42 1.07
CA LEU A 124 -4.95 -27.97 0.13
C LEU A 124 -4.61 -29.44 0.43
N TYR A 125 -4.44 -29.81 1.70
CA TYR A 125 -4.17 -31.19 2.10
C TYR A 125 -5.34 -32.13 1.78
N GLU A 126 -6.59 -31.70 2.02
CA GLU A 126 -7.78 -32.50 1.69
C GLU A 126 -7.87 -32.75 0.18
N ARG A 127 -7.63 -31.72 -0.65
CA ARG A 127 -7.59 -31.85 -2.11
C ARG A 127 -6.47 -32.77 -2.59
N LEU A 128 -5.28 -32.67 -1.99
CA LEU A 128 -4.16 -33.53 -2.32
C LEU A 128 -4.47 -34.99 -1.99
N LEU A 129 -5.04 -35.24 -0.81
CA LEU A 129 -5.42 -36.59 -0.38
C LEU A 129 -6.50 -37.18 -1.29
N ALA A 130 -7.47 -36.38 -1.74
CA ALA A 130 -8.47 -36.81 -2.71
C ALA A 130 -7.82 -37.18 -4.06
N SER A 131 -6.90 -36.35 -4.56
CA SER A 131 -6.17 -36.62 -5.81
C SER A 131 -5.33 -37.91 -5.73
N GLU A 132 -4.69 -38.18 -4.59
CA GLU A 132 -3.91 -39.41 -4.40
C GLU A 132 -4.79 -40.66 -4.36
N LYS A 133 -5.97 -40.57 -3.72
CA LYS A 133 -6.95 -41.67 -3.71
C LYS A 133 -7.48 -41.97 -5.11
N GLU A 134 -7.91 -40.95 -5.85
CA GLU A 134 -8.42 -41.11 -7.21
C GLU A 134 -7.36 -41.73 -8.14
N LYS A 135 -6.10 -41.28 -8.03
CA LYS A 135 -4.98 -41.87 -8.79
C LYS A 135 -4.78 -43.35 -8.43
N ASN A 136 -4.90 -43.72 -7.16
CA ASN A 136 -4.74 -45.10 -6.72
C ASN A 136 -5.89 -45.99 -7.24
N ASP A 137 -7.12 -45.51 -7.19
CA ASP A 137 -8.30 -46.24 -7.69
C ASP A 137 -8.23 -46.44 -9.22
N LEU A 138 -7.76 -45.44 -9.96
CA LEU A 138 -7.47 -45.55 -11.39
C LEU A 138 -6.36 -46.57 -11.68
N LEU A 139 -5.36 -46.69 -10.82
CA LEU A 139 -4.31 -47.70 -10.96
C LEU A 139 -4.84 -49.11 -10.66
N GLN A 140 -5.68 -49.27 -9.64
CA GLN A 140 -6.29 -50.56 -9.29
C GLN A 140 -7.25 -51.05 -10.38
N SER A 141 -8.10 -50.17 -10.91
CA SER A 141 -9.00 -50.51 -12.02
C SER A 141 -8.25 -50.90 -13.29
N LYS A 142 -7.13 -50.23 -13.61
CA LYS A 142 -6.23 -50.60 -14.72
C LYS A 142 -5.48 -51.92 -14.50
N GLN A 143 -5.26 -52.34 -13.26
CA GLN A 143 -4.65 -53.63 -12.94
C GLN A 143 -5.66 -54.78 -13.01
N GLN A 144 -6.94 -54.53 -12.69
CA GLN A 144 -8.01 -55.52 -12.80
C GLN A 144 -8.46 -55.78 -14.25
N THR A 145 -8.36 -54.79 -15.14
CA THR A 145 -8.68 -54.95 -16.58
C THR A 145 -7.59 -55.66 -17.39
N LYS A 146 -6.43 -55.97 -16.78
CA LYS A 146 -5.33 -56.72 -17.42
C LYS A 146 -5.25 -58.19 -17.00
N LYS A 147 -6.23 -58.68 -16.24
CA LYS A 147 -6.41 -60.11 -15.92
C LYS A 147 -7.59 -60.66 -16.70
#